data_AF-A0A7C1T7S7-F1
#
_entry.id   AF-A0A7C1T7S7-F1
#
_cell.length_a   1.000
_cell.length_b   1.000
_cell.length_c   1.000
_cell.angle_alpha   90.00
_cell.angle_beta   90.00
_cell.angle_gamma   90.00
#
_symmetry.space_group_name_H-M   'P 1'
#
loop_
_entity.id
_entity.type
_entity.pdbx_description
1 polymer ?
#
loop_
_entity_poly.entity_id
_entity_poly.type
_entity_poly.pdbx_seq_one_letter_code
_entity_poly.pdbx_strand_id
1 'polypeptide(L)' 'MGTRNEDEYSEEDLARINEALNEGIHSVERKPFRFSLLFLWWIVVAGLGTVSWYFAKFAGVV' A
#
# COMPACT_ATOMS: atom_id res chain seq x y z
N MET A 1 1.44 -24.09 -2.60
CA MET A 1 2.65 -23.53 -3.25
C MET A 1 3.79 -24.42 -2.81
N GLY A 2 4.35 -25.22 -3.71
CA GLY A 2 5.37 -26.22 -3.34
C GLY A 2 6.69 -25.52 -3.04
N THR A 3 7.19 -25.64 -1.81
CA THR A 3 8.55 -25.26 -1.45
C THR A 3 9.47 -26.41 -1.86
N ARG A 4 10.08 -26.31 -3.04
CA ARG A 4 11.16 -27.22 -3.47
C ARG A 4 12.40 -26.99 -2.60
N ASN A 5 13.13 -28.06 -2.28
CA ASN A 5 14.33 -27.98 -1.43
C ASN A 5 15.45 -27.22 -2.16
N GLU A 6 16.27 -26.48 -1.41
CA GLU A 6 17.33 -25.61 -1.93
C GLU A 6 18.37 -26.36 -2.79
N ASP A 7 18.50 -27.68 -2.56
CA ASP A 7 19.39 -28.60 -3.29
C ASP A 7 18.94 -28.88 -4.74
N GLU A 8 17.74 -28.44 -5.14
CA GLU A 8 17.12 -28.74 -6.44
C GLU A 8 17.39 -27.65 -7.50
N TYR A 9 18.07 -26.55 -7.15
CA TYR A 9 18.42 -25.49 -8.10
C TYR A 9 19.84 -25.66 -8.63
N SER A 10 19.98 -25.66 -9.96
CA SER A 10 21.29 -25.53 -10.63
C SER A 10 21.92 -24.18 -10.26
N GLU A 11 23.26 -24.08 -10.27
CA GLU A 11 23.95 -22.80 -10.07
C GLU A 11 23.47 -21.72 -11.06
N GLU A 12 23.10 -22.12 -12.28
CA GLU A 12 22.50 -21.24 -13.28
C GLU A 12 21.12 -20.72 -12.85
N ASP A 13 20.28 -21.58 -12.27
CA ASP A 13 18.96 -21.20 -11.81
C ASP A 13 19.06 -20.24 -10.62
N LEU A 14 20.00 -20.50 -9.70
CA LEU A 14 20.29 -19.60 -8.59
C LEU A 14 20.79 -18.24 -9.08
N ALA A 15 21.62 -18.20 -10.13
CA ALA A 15 22.09 -16.94 -10.72
C ALA A 15 20.92 -16.12 -11.30
N ARG A 16 20.04 -16.77 -12.07
CA ARG A 16 18.84 -16.12 -12.64
C ARG A 16 17.86 -15.64 -11.56
N ILE A 17 17.68 -16.40 -10.49
CA ILE A 17 16.83 -16.01 -9.35
C ILE A 17 17.42 -14.78 -8.66
N ASN A 18 18.72 -14.76 -8.40
CA ASN A 18 19.39 -13.63 -7.77
C ASN A 18 19.35 -12.37 -8.66
N GLU A 19 19.51 -12.51 -9.97
CA GLU A 19 19.35 -11.42 -10.92
C GLU A 19 17.92 -10.85 -10.86
N ALA A 20 16.90 -11.70 -10.96
CA ALA A 20 15.49 -11.29 -10.89
C ALA A 20 15.09 -10.64 -9.55
N LEU A 21 15.63 -11.12 -8.43
CA LEU A 21 15.33 -10.57 -7.09
C LEU A 21 16.00 -9.22 -6.85
N ASN A 22 17.17 -8.99 -7.44
CA ASN A 22 17.94 -7.75 -7.28
C ASN A 22 17.68 -6.73 -8.41
N GLU A 23 16.93 -7.11 -9.45
CA GLU A 23 16.53 -6.21 -10.53
C GLU A 23 15.57 -5.09 -10.08
N GLY A 24 15.64 -3.98 -10.82
CA GLY A 24 15.28 -2.62 -10.37
C GLY A 24 13.90 -2.40 -9.73
N ILE A 25 12.89 -3.23 -10.03
CA ILE A 25 11.55 -3.12 -9.43
C ILE A 25 11.54 -3.58 -7.96
N HIS A 26 12.38 -4.56 -7.61
CA HIS A 26 12.50 -5.09 -6.26
C HIS A 26 13.65 -4.46 -5.46
N SER A 27 14.52 -3.68 -6.12
CA SER A 27 15.61 -2.92 -5.51
C SER A 27 15.16 -1.76 -4.62
N VAL A 28 13.89 -1.33 -4.72
CA VAL A 28 13.35 -0.24 -3.90
C VAL A 28 12.94 -0.78 -2.54
N GLU A 29 13.55 -0.23 -1.48
CA GLU A 29 13.19 -0.55 -0.10
C GLU A 29 11.69 -0.27 0.13
N ARG A 30 10.94 -1.32 0.44
CA ARG A 30 9.50 -1.23 0.67
C ARG A 30 9.26 -0.44 1.95
N LYS A 31 8.83 0.81 1.81
CA LYS A 31 8.44 1.62 2.97
C LYS A 31 7.20 1.01 3.62
N PRO A 32 7.14 0.96 4.97
CA PRO A 32 5.95 0.53 5.67
C PRO A 32 4.76 1.43 5.35
N PHE A 33 3.54 0.90 5.48
CA PHE A 33 2.34 1.65 5.22
C PHE A 33 2.29 2.92 6.07
N ARG A 34 2.04 4.07 5.42
CA ARG A 34 1.99 5.37 6.08
C ARG A 34 0.57 5.62 6.59
N PHE A 35 0.31 5.31 7.87
CA PHE A 35 -0.97 5.60 8.53
C PHE A 35 -1.41 7.06 8.43
N SER A 36 -0.47 7.99 8.20
CA SER A 36 -0.76 9.40 7.93
C SER A 36 -1.70 9.60 6.74
N LEU A 37 -1.59 8.77 5.69
CA LEU A 37 -2.46 8.88 4.50
C LEU A 37 -3.90 8.47 4.82
N LEU A 38 -4.07 7.44 5.66
CA LEU A 38 -5.38 7.03 6.13
C LEU A 38 -6.02 8.12 6.99
N PHE A 39 -5.27 8.71 7.91
CA PHE A 39 -5.77 9.78 8.78
C PHE A 39 -6.13 11.04 7.97
N LEU A 40 -5.32 11.39 6.97
CA LEU A 40 -5.63 12.48 6.05
C LEU A 40 -6.97 12.25 5.33
N TRP A 41 -7.21 11.03 4.85
CA TRP A 41 -8.48 10.68 4.21
C TRP A 41 -9.67 10.85 5.17
N TRP A 42 -9.55 10.40 6.41
CA TRP A 42 -10.59 10.60 7.44
C TRP A 42 -10.87 12.08 7.71
N ILE A 43 -9.83 12.92 7.78
CA ILE A 43 -10.00 14.36 7.96
C ILE A 43 -10.79 14.97 6.81
N VAL A 44 -10.46 14.61 5.57
CA VAL A 44 -11.14 15.14 4.37
C VAL A 44 -12.62 14.74 4.39
N VAL A 45 -12.91 13.46 4.65
CA VAL A 45 -14.29 12.95 4.71
C VAL A 45 -15.07 13.60 5.84
N ALA A 46 -14.49 13.69 7.04
CA ALA A 46 -15.11 14.33 8.19
C ALA A 46 -15.39 15.82 7.92
N GLY A 47 -14.41 16.55 7.36
CA GLY A 47 -14.55 17.97 7.03
C GLY A 47 -15.66 18.22 6.02
N LEU A 48 -15.69 17.46 4.93
CA LEU A 48 -16.78 17.54 3.94
C LEU A 48 -18.14 17.19 4.56
N GLY A 49 -18.18 16.17 5.41
CA GLY A 49 -19.39 15.79 6.15
C GLY A 49 -19.89 16.89 7.09
N THR A 50 -18.99 17.51 7.85
CA THR A 50 -19.32 18.63 8.74
C THR A 50 -19.83 19.84 7.97
N VAL A 51 -19.19 20.20 6.85
CA VAL A 51 -19.63 21.31 6.00
C VAL A 51 -21.01 21.04 5.41
N SER A 52 -21.22 19.84 4.87
CA SER A 52 -22.52 19.41 4.35
C SER A 52 -23.63 19.49 5.42
N TRP A 53 -23.36 18.94 6.61
CA TRP A 53 -24.30 18.98 7.73
C TRP A 53 -24.60 20.41 8.20
N TYR A 54 -23.59 21.28 8.24
CA TYR A 54 -23.75 22.69 8.58
C TYR A 54 -24.72 23.38 7.62
N PHE A 55 -24.54 23.22 6.31
CA PHE A 55 -25.47 23.79 5.34
C PHE A 55 -26.88 23.18 5.43
N ALA A 56 -27.00 21.88 5.69
CA ALA A 56 -28.30 21.24 5.92
C ALA A 56 -29.04 21.84 7.13
N LYS A 57 -28.30 22.16 8.20
CA LYS A 57 -28.79 22.90 9.38
C LYS A 57 -29.30 24.29 9.02
N PHE A 58 -28.56 25.06 8.21
CA PHE A 58 -28.99 26.39 7.74
C PHE A 58 -30.22 26.33 6.84
N ALA A 59 -30.34 25.29 6.03
CA ALA A 59 -31.49 25.08 5.15
C ALA A 59 -32.73 24.53 5.88
N GLY A 60 -32.63 24.19 7.17
CA GLY A 60 -33.73 23.63 7.96
C GLY A 60 -34.08 22.17 7.60
N VAL A 61 -33.19 21.47 6.89
CA VAL A 61 -33.36 20.06 6.52
C VAL A 61 -33.04 19.13 7.71
N VAL A 62 -32.22 19.61 8.65
CA VAL A 62 -31.81 18.93 9.89
C VAL A 62 -31.84 19.91 11.07
#